data_AF-A0A369JKB5-F1
#
_entry.id   AF-A0A369JKB5-F1
#
_cell.length_a   1.000
_cell.length_b   1.000
_cell.length_c   1.000
_cell.angle_alpha   90.00
_cell.angle_beta   90.00
_cell.angle_gamma   90.00
#
_symmetry.space_group_name_H-M   'P 1'
#
loop_
_entity.id
_entity.type
_entity.pdbx_description
1 polymer ?
#
loop_
_entity_poly.entity_id
_entity_poly.type
_entity_poly.pdbx_seq_one_letter_code
_entity_poly.pdbx_strand_id
1 'polypeptide(L)'
;MEVDHSILDIPSPAPRIPSPPPPKFMATGRPQRQYRLPARYRDVLPEPPLPAAEPKPEPLVHRMFLLVQNQFQTAVNSFGLWRDYLYRPSYDPEAFISPEDFGGSGKSDQEINRLVEDVLLHPEFRAEDLKGFNAQRENHRADEYIPKSSYLEKFTETSVEIEVPSGDKTIPPRCFSVPGLLYCKLMSVIHAAFADPLAVKFHLSL
;
A
#
# COMPACT_ATOMS: atom_id res chain seq x y z
N MET A 1 -45.35 70.73 27.57
CA MET A 1 -45.20 71.14 26.17
C MET A 1 -43.71 71.35 25.97
N GLU A 2 -43.01 70.36 25.45
CA GLU A 2 -42.80 70.12 24.01
C GLU A 2 -41.67 71.01 23.47
N VAL A 3 -40.86 70.39 22.61
CA VAL A 3 -40.02 70.98 21.54
C VAL A 3 -38.51 71.19 21.80
N ASP A 4 -37.78 70.34 21.06
CA ASP A 4 -36.50 70.46 20.36
C ASP A 4 -35.25 71.06 21.00
N HIS A 5 -34.21 70.21 21.01
CA HIS A 5 -32.83 70.65 20.85
C HIS A 5 -32.18 69.89 19.70
N SER A 6 -32.22 70.51 18.52
CA SER A 6 -31.29 70.23 17.42
C SER A 6 -29.97 70.93 17.76
N ILE A 7 -28.88 70.19 17.99
CA ILE A 7 -27.53 70.77 17.98
C ILE A 7 -26.63 69.90 17.09
N LEU A 8 -26.08 70.59 16.09
CA LEU A 8 -25.21 70.10 15.04
C LEU A 8 -23.86 69.63 15.58
N ASP A 9 -23.40 68.57 14.94
CA ASP A 9 -22.15 67.85 15.09
C ASP A 9 -20.92 68.74 14.80
N ILE A 10 -19.94 68.74 15.71
CA ILE A 10 -18.59 69.30 15.47
C ILE A 10 -17.59 68.14 15.64
N PRO A 11 -16.74 67.82 14.63
CA PRO A 11 -15.86 66.67 14.69
C PRO A 11 -14.63 66.92 15.58
N SER A 12 -14.33 65.96 16.46
CA SER A 12 -13.11 65.91 17.30
C SER A 12 -11.89 65.47 16.46
N PRO A 13 -10.69 66.07 16.63
CA PRO A 13 -9.56 65.87 15.72
C PRO A 13 -8.80 64.55 15.93
N ALA A 14 -8.26 64.01 14.83
CA ALA A 14 -7.46 62.77 14.79
C ALA A 14 -6.18 62.83 15.66
N PRO A 15 -5.73 61.69 16.23
CA PRO A 15 -4.52 61.61 17.06
C PRO A 15 -3.24 61.81 16.24
N ARG A 16 -2.31 62.63 16.78
CA ARG A 16 -1.05 63.04 16.12
C ARG A 16 0.02 61.94 16.23
N ILE A 17 0.69 61.63 15.12
CA ILE A 17 1.89 60.78 15.08
C ILE A 17 3.07 61.54 15.73
N PRO A 18 3.90 60.91 16.60
CA PRO A 18 5.05 61.58 17.20
C PRO A 18 6.13 61.90 16.14
N SER A 19 6.72 63.09 16.24
CA SER A 19 7.74 63.59 15.32
C SER A 19 9.07 62.82 15.41
N PRO A 20 9.81 62.64 14.30
CA PRO A 20 11.12 61.98 14.31
C PRO A 20 12.15 62.75 15.16
N PRO A 21 13.13 62.04 15.77
CA PRO A 21 14.14 62.67 16.61
C PRO A 21 15.07 63.60 15.81
N PRO A 22 15.62 64.66 16.42
CA PRO A 22 16.44 65.64 15.73
C PRO A 22 17.76 65.03 15.20
N PRO A 23 18.26 65.49 14.05
CA PRO A 23 19.52 65.02 13.48
C PRO A 23 20.70 65.35 14.39
N LYS A 24 21.61 64.39 14.58
CA LYS A 24 22.84 64.56 15.38
C LYS A 24 23.92 65.24 14.53
N PHE A 25 24.56 66.27 15.06
CA PHE A 25 25.66 66.98 14.43
C PHE A 25 26.95 66.78 15.23
N MET A 26 28.10 66.71 14.54
CA MET A 26 29.41 66.76 15.20
C MET A 26 29.70 68.19 15.68
N ALA A 27 30.63 68.38 16.63
CA ALA A 27 30.98 69.68 17.20
C ALA A 27 31.37 70.77 16.17
N THR A 28 31.74 70.38 14.95
CA THR A 28 32.07 71.26 13.82
C THR A 28 30.86 71.61 12.93
N GLY A 29 29.63 71.33 13.37
CA GLY A 29 28.38 71.67 12.66
C GLY A 29 28.04 70.76 11.48
N ARG A 30 28.87 69.75 11.20
CA ARG A 30 28.62 68.78 10.10
C ARG A 30 27.67 67.67 10.55
N PRO A 31 26.74 67.23 9.68
CA PRO A 31 25.80 66.16 10.02
C PRO A 31 26.56 64.86 10.31
N GLN A 32 26.33 64.29 11.49
CA GLN A 32 26.96 63.05 11.90
C GLN A 32 26.30 61.88 11.18
N ARG A 33 27.00 61.34 10.16
CA ARG A 33 26.52 60.15 9.45
C ARG A 33 26.76 58.91 10.30
N GLN A 34 25.72 58.13 10.54
CA GLN A 34 25.86 56.78 11.10
C GLN A 34 26.36 55.86 9.98
N TYR A 35 27.67 55.59 9.94
CA TYR A 35 28.19 54.54 9.08
C TYR A 35 27.71 53.19 9.62
N ARG A 36 26.84 52.53 8.86
CA ARG A 36 26.46 51.14 9.12
C ARG A 36 27.21 50.26 8.13
N LEU A 37 27.80 49.16 8.61
CA LEU A 37 28.41 48.16 7.72
C LEU A 37 27.35 47.65 6.73
N PRO A 38 27.68 47.51 5.43
CA PRO A 38 26.81 46.90 4.44
C PRO A 38 26.34 45.52 4.90
N ALA A 39 25.12 45.13 4.54
CA ALA A 39 24.47 43.91 5.05
C ALA A 39 25.33 42.64 4.88
N ARG A 40 26.08 42.54 3.78
CA ARG A 40 26.98 41.41 3.48
C ARG A 40 28.15 41.21 4.45
N TYR A 41 28.48 42.23 5.25
CA TYR A 41 29.56 42.19 6.24
C TYR A 41 29.04 42.13 7.68
N ARG A 42 27.72 41.95 7.86
CA ARG A 42 27.13 41.68 9.16
C ARG A 42 26.96 40.18 9.30
N ASP A 43 27.81 39.55 10.10
CA ASP A 43 27.60 38.17 10.53
C ASP A 43 26.45 38.14 11.55
N VAL A 44 25.22 38.20 11.04
CA VAL A 44 24.02 38.03 11.85
C VAL A 44 23.79 36.54 12.01
N LEU A 45 24.25 35.99 13.13
CA LEU A 45 23.89 34.62 13.51
C LEU A 45 22.36 34.55 13.67
N PRO A 46 21.71 33.49 13.14
CA PRO A 46 20.28 33.31 13.34
C PRO A 46 19.98 33.20 14.83
N GLU A 47 18.97 33.94 15.28
CA GLU A 47 18.49 33.82 16.65
C GLU A 47 17.92 32.41 16.84
N PRO A 48 18.34 31.66 17.87
CA PRO A 48 17.80 30.34 18.11
C PRO A 48 16.28 30.45 18.32
N PRO A 49 15.48 29.50 17.80
CA PRO A 49 14.05 29.53 17.99
C PRO A 49 13.74 29.58 19.49
N LEU A 50 12.82 30.46 19.87
CA LEU A 50 12.34 30.54 21.24
C LEU A 50 11.94 29.13 21.71
N PRO A 51 12.27 28.73 22.95
CA PRO A 51 11.78 27.49 23.53
C PRO A 51 10.27 27.41 23.31
N ALA A 52 9.79 26.27 22.81
CA ALA A 52 8.37 26.09 22.55
C ALA A 52 7.59 26.45 23.82
N ALA A 53 6.67 27.42 23.70
CA ALA A 53 5.77 27.75 24.79
C ALA A 53 5.04 26.46 25.20
N GLU A 54 4.97 26.17 26.50
CA GLU A 54 4.21 25.03 27.00
C GLU A 54 2.81 25.05 26.38
N PRO A 55 2.35 23.93 25.78
CA PRO A 55 1.09 23.92 25.06
C PRO A 55 -0.04 24.25 26.02
N LYS A 56 -0.72 25.37 25.75
CA LYS A 56 -1.98 25.74 26.40
C LYS A 56 -2.94 24.56 26.25
N PRO A 57 -3.61 24.10 27.32
CA PRO A 57 -4.44 22.90 27.24
C PRO A 57 -5.55 23.12 26.21
N GLU A 58 -5.45 22.42 25.08
CA GLU A 58 -6.46 22.40 24.05
C GLU A 58 -7.73 21.75 24.62
N PRO A 59 -8.94 22.24 24.27
CA PRO A 59 -10.17 21.63 24.75
C PRO A 59 -10.20 20.15 24.34
N LEU A 60 -10.44 19.29 25.32
CA LEU A 60 -10.59 17.84 25.14
C LEU A 60 -11.70 17.55 24.11
N VAL A 61 -11.32 17.35 22.85
CA VAL A 61 -12.24 16.92 21.80
C VAL A 61 -12.65 15.47 22.11
N HIS A 62 -13.87 15.28 22.60
CA HIS A 62 -14.45 13.96 22.79
C HIS A 62 -14.68 13.33 21.41
N ARG A 63 -13.74 12.49 20.96
CA ARG A 63 -13.90 11.68 19.75
C ARG A 63 -14.76 10.47 20.08
N MET A 64 -16.03 10.52 19.69
CA MET A 64 -16.88 9.33 19.68
C MET A 64 -16.57 8.50 18.44
N PHE A 65 -16.04 7.29 18.62
CA PHE A 65 -15.84 6.34 17.53
C PHE A 65 -17.11 5.49 17.39
N LEU A 66 -17.90 5.74 16.34
CA LEU A 66 -19.04 4.90 15.99
C LEU A 66 -18.51 3.61 15.33
N LEU A 67 -18.40 2.52 16.09
CA LEU A 67 -18.10 1.20 15.55
C LEU A 67 -19.37 0.61 14.93
N VAL A 68 -19.58 0.86 13.65
CA VAL A 68 -20.66 0.20 12.90
C VAL A 68 -20.24 -1.23 12.58
N GLN A 69 -20.73 -2.18 13.37
CA GLN A 69 -20.56 -3.62 13.11
C GLN A 69 -21.48 -4.04 11.95
N ASN A 70 -21.02 -3.83 10.73
CA ASN A 70 -21.72 -4.31 9.54
C ASN A 70 -20.93 -5.50 8.99
N GLN A 71 -21.19 -6.68 9.56
CA GLN A 71 -20.57 -7.93 9.15
C GLN A 71 -20.91 -8.20 7.69
N PHE A 72 -19.90 -8.54 6.88
CA PHE A 72 -20.06 -8.80 5.46
C PHE A 72 -19.43 -10.16 5.14
N GLN A 73 -20.19 -11.00 4.44
CA GLN A 73 -19.74 -12.31 4.00
C GLN A 73 -19.76 -12.34 2.47
N THR A 74 -18.71 -12.87 1.85
CA THR A 74 -18.67 -13.06 0.39
C THR A 74 -19.50 -14.27 -0.02
N ALA A 75 -19.89 -14.33 -1.29
CA ALA A 75 -20.43 -15.56 -1.87
C ALA A 75 -19.39 -16.70 -1.75
N VAL A 76 -19.89 -17.93 -1.68
CA VAL A 76 -19.06 -19.14 -1.64
C VAL A 76 -18.53 -19.40 -3.04
N ASN A 77 -17.21 -19.52 -3.19
CA ASN A 77 -16.59 -19.84 -4.48
C ASN A 77 -16.76 -21.34 -4.83
N SER A 78 -16.30 -21.73 -6.02
CA SER A 78 -16.40 -23.12 -6.50
C SER A 78 -15.62 -24.14 -5.66
N PHE A 79 -14.69 -23.70 -4.83
CA PHE A 79 -13.94 -24.53 -3.89
C PHE A 79 -14.62 -24.64 -2.52
N GLY A 80 -15.81 -24.05 -2.35
CA GLY A 80 -16.52 -24.04 -1.07
C GLY A 80 -15.95 -23.05 -0.06
N LEU A 81 -15.13 -22.09 -0.48
CA LEU A 81 -14.49 -21.11 0.40
C LEU A 81 -15.25 -19.78 0.35
N TRP A 82 -15.40 -19.13 1.50
CA TRP A 82 -15.92 -17.78 1.65
C TRP A 82 -15.08 -16.97 2.65
N ARG A 83 -15.25 -15.66 2.64
CA ARG A 83 -14.59 -14.75 3.58
C ARG A 83 -15.63 -14.07 4.46
N ASP A 84 -15.40 -14.12 5.77
CA ASP A 84 -16.16 -13.39 6.78
C ASP A 84 -15.40 -12.14 7.21
N TYR A 85 -15.97 -10.98 6.93
CA TYR A 85 -15.42 -9.70 7.33
C TYR A 85 -16.20 -9.12 8.50
N LEU A 86 -15.48 -8.71 9.54
CA LEU A 86 -16.04 -8.01 10.70
C LEU A 86 -16.62 -6.63 10.32
N TYR A 87 -16.18 -6.06 9.20
CA TYR A 87 -16.66 -4.80 8.63
C TYR A 87 -16.77 -4.93 7.11
N ARG A 88 -17.79 -4.31 6.52
CA ARG A 88 -17.90 -4.25 5.06
C ARG A 88 -16.64 -3.61 4.45
N PRO A 89 -15.89 -4.32 3.61
CA PRO A 89 -14.69 -3.77 2.99
C PRO A 89 -15.08 -2.62 2.05
N SER A 90 -14.19 -1.63 1.92
CA SER A 90 -14.37 -0.48 1.02
C SER A 90 -14.33 -0.86 -0.46
N TYR A 91 -13.83 -2.06 -0.77
CA TYR A 91 -13.75 -2.62 -2.11
C TYR A 91 -14.20 -4.08 -2.05
N ASP A 92 -15.14 -4.46 -2.91
CA ASP A 92 -15.58 -5.85 -3.06
C ASP A 92 -14.66 -6.56 -4.07
N PRO A 93 -13.80 -7.51 -3.63
CA PRO A 93 -12.86 -8.18 -4.52
C PRO A 93 -13.55 -9.02 -5.60
N GLU A 94 -14.82 -9.39 -5.42
CA GLU A 94 -15.56 -10.23 -6.35
C GLU A 94 -16.41 -9.41 -7.35
N ALA A 95 -16.42 -8.08 -7.25
CA ALA A 95 -17.25 -7.21 -8.10
C ALA A 95 -16.86 -7.20 -9.59
N PHE A 96 -15.66 -7.67 -9.93
CA PHE A 96 -15.11 -7.66 -11.29
C PHE A 96 -14.83 -9.04 -11.85
N ILE A 97 -15.17 -10.10 -11.11
CA ILE A 97 -14.91 -11.48 -11.50
C ILE A 97 -16.16 -12.02 -12.19
N SER A 98 -16.00 -12.52 -13.42
CA SER A 98 -17.12 -13.16 -14.13
C SER A 98 -17.56 -14.42 -13.36
N PRO A 99 -18.87 -14.75 -13.28
CA PRO A 99 -19.32 -16.05 -12.79
C PRO A 99 -18.67 -17.24 -13.51
N GLU A 100 -18.13 -17.02 -14.72
CA GLU A 100 -17.41 -18.00 -15.53
C GLU A 100 -15.98 -18.25 -15.05
N ASP A 101 -15.37 -17.28 -14.36
CA ASP A 101 -14.01 -17.37 -13.80
C ASP A 101 -13.99 -18.03 -12.41
N PHE A 102 -15.16 -18.12 -11.77
CA PHE A 102 -15.38 -19.09 -10.71
C PHE A 102 -15.45 -20.46 -11.36
N GLY A 103 -14.45 -21.31 -11.12
CA GLY A 103 -14.36 -22.66 -11.67
C GLY A 103 -15.50 -23.58 -11.21
N GLY A 104 -16.72 -23.28 -11.65
CA GLY A 104 -17.94 -23.99 -11.34
C GLY A 104 -18.04 -25.30 -12.12
N SER A 105 -18.90 -26.19 -11.63
CA SER A 105 -19.12 -27.54 -12.18
C SER A 105 -19.71 -27.58 -13.60
N GLY A 106 -19.90 -26.43 -14.24
CA GLY A 106 -20.33 -26.32 -15.62
C GLY A 106 -19.17 -25.79 -16.45
N LYS A 107 -18.41 -26.68 -17.07
CA LYS A 107 -17.56 -26.31 -18.21
C LYS A 107 -18.43 -25.56 -19.21
N SER A 108 -17.92 -24.49 -19.80
CA SER A 108 -18.72 -23.74 -20.78
C SER A 108 -19.09 -24.64 -21.97
N ASP A 109 -20.22 -24.36 -22.62
CA ASP A 109 -20.62 -25.09 -23.83
C ASP A 109 -19.51 -25.07 -24.89
N GLN A 110 -18.75 -23.97 -24.95
CA GLN A 110 -17.60 -23.84 -25.84
C GLN A 110 -16.46 -24.81 -25.48
N GLU A 111 -16.17 -25.00 -24.20
CA GLU A 111 -15.16 -25.97 -23.75
C GLU A 111 -15.57 -27.41 -24.02
N ILE A 112 -16.87 -27.73 -23.88
CA ILE A 112 -17.40 -29.05 -24.22
C ILE A 112 -17.25 -29.30 -25.72
N ASN A 113 -17.60 -28.31 -26.56
CA ASN A 113 -17.44 -28.42 -28.01
C ASN A 113 -15.97 -28.63 -28.41
N ARG A 114 -15.03 -27.88 -27.80
CA ARG A 114 -13.58 -28.08 -28.03
C ARG A 114 -13.12 -29.48 -27.65
N LEU A 115 -13.61 -30.04 -26.54
CA LEU A 115 -13.27 -31.43 -26.17
C LEU A 115 -13.70 -32.41 -27.26
N VAL A 116 -14.89 -32.23 -27.83
CA VAL A 116 -15.39 -33.11 -28.90
C VAL A 116 -14.56 -32.94 -30.17
N GLU A 117 -14.35 -31.71 -30.61
CA GLU A 117 -13.70 -31.41 -31.89
C GLU A 117 -12.19 -31.68 -31.85
N ASP A 118 -11.49 -31.20 -30.83
CA ASP A 118 -10.04 -31.22 -30.79
C ASP A 118 -9.47 -32.53 -30.23
N VAL A 119 -10.24 -33.23 -29.39
CA VAL A 119 -9.76 -34.44 -28.68
C VAL A 119 -10.51 -35.69 -29.15
N LEU A 120 -11.84 -35.74 -29.02
CA LEU A 120 -12.58 -36.98 -29.27
C LEU A 120 -12.65 -37.35 -30.76
N LEU A 121 -12.63 -36.37 -31.66
CA LEU A 121 -12.59 -36.59 -33.11
C LEU A 121 -11.16 -36.67 -33.68
N HIS A 122 -10.12 -36.54 -32.83
CA HIS A 122 -8.75 -36.58 -33.31
C HIS A 122 -8.41 -37.97 -33.88
N PRO A 123 -7.73 -38.09 -35.04
CA PRO A 123 -7.50 -39.39 -35.71
C PRO A 123 -6.75 -40.42 -34.87
N GLU A 124 -5.86 -39.94 -34.00
CA GLU A 124 -5.06 -40.78 -33.09
C GLU A 124 -5.77 -41.07 -31.75
N PHE A 125 -6.96 -40.47 -31.50
CA PHE A 125 -7.68 -40.69 -30.27
C PHE A 125 -8.39 -42.03 -30.29
N ARG A 126 -8.14 -42.86 -29.27
CA ARG A 126 -8.73 -44.19 -29.12
C ARG A 126 -9.69 -44.17 -27.94
N ALA A 127 -10.99 -44.26 -28.22
CA ALA A 127 -12.01 -44.24 -27.17
C ALA A 127 -11.83 -45.39 -26.15
N GLU A 128 -11.19 -46.49 -26.56
CA GLU A 128 -10.87 -47.62 -25.68
C GLU A 128 -9.95 -47.23 -24.51
N ASP A 129 -9.11 -46.21 -24.66
CA ASP A 129 -8.17 -45.76 -23.62
C ASP A 129 -8.91 -45.11 -22.43
N LEU A 130 -10.16 -44.66 -22.64
CA LEU A 130 -11.02 -44.17 -21.56
C LEU A 130 -11.67 -45.29 -20.75
N LYS A 131 -11.58 -46.55 -21.20
CA LYS A 131 -12.27 -47.65 -20.54
C LYS A 131 -11.68 -47.90 -19.16
N GLY A 132 -12.50 -47.68 -18.13
CA GLY A 132 -12.07 -47.82 -16.74
C GLY A 132 -11.34 -46.58 -16.19
N PHE A 133 -11.27 -45.48 -16.94
CA PHE A 133 -10.86 -44.18 -16.43
C PHE A 133 -11.80 -43.75 -15.30
N ASN A 134 -11.22 -43.28 -14.19
CA ASN A 134 -11.96 -42.76 -13.06
C ASN A 134 -11.27 -41.47 -12.61
N ALA A 135 -11.93 -40.34 -12.80
CA ALA A 135 -11.34 -39.02 -12.52
C ALA A 135 -10.84 -38.90 -11.08
N GLN A 136 -11.59 -39.42 -10.10
CA GLN A 136 -11.18 -39.37 -8.70
C GLN A 136 -9.90 -40.17 -8.43
N ARG A 137 -9.81 -41.39 -8.99
CA ARG A 137 -8.60 -42.22 -8.84
C ARG A 137 -7.40 -41.62 -9.56
N GLU A 138 -7.57 -41.13 -10.77
CA GLU A 138 -6.46 -40.53 -11.52
C GLU A 138 -6.03 -39.18 -10.91
N ASN A 139 -6.96 -38.37 -10.37
CA ASN A 139 -6.63 -37.17 -9.61
C ASN A 139 -5.83 -37.52 -8.35
N HIS A 140 -6.28 -38.50 -7.57
CA HIS A 140 -5.55 -38.96 -6.39
C HIS A 140 -4.14 -39.45 -6.74
N ARG A 141 -3.99 -40.20 -7.84
CA ARG A 141 -2.68 -40.62 -8.36
C ARG A 141 -1.82 -39.44 -8.78
N ALA A 142 -2.40 -38.41 -9.40
CA ALA A 142 -1.68 -37.21 -9.79
C ALA A 142 -1.23 -36.38 -8.57
N ASP A 143 -2.06 -36.29 -7.53
CA ASP A 143 -1.74 -35.60 -6.27
C ASP A 143 -0.67 -36.36 -5.46
N GLU A 144 -0.77 -37.70 -5.40
CA GLU A 144 0.25 -38.56 -4.77
C GLU A 144 1.55 -38.62 -5.55
N TYR A 145 1.49 -38.35 -6.86
CA TYR A 145 2.66 -38.12 -7.67
C TYR A 145 3.26 -36.76 -7.29
N ILE A 146 3.88 -36.69 -6.11
CA ILE A 146 4.95 -35.73 -5.84
C ILE A 146 5.99 -36.08 -6.89
N PRO A 147 6.12 -35.31 -7.96
CA PRO A 147 7.10 -35.68 -8.94
C PRO A 147 8.43 -35.54 -8.18
N LYS A 148 9.29 -36.57 -8.23
CA LYS A 148 10.72 -36.28 -8.41
C LYS A 148 10.85 -35.60 -9.78
N SER A 149 10.20 -34.45 -9.93
CA SER A 149 10.27 -33.69 -11.15
C SER A 149 11.72 -33.29 -11.22
N SER A 150 12.29 -33.44 -12.39
CA SER A 150 13.52 -32.72 -12.76
C SER A 150 13.41 -31.22 -12.43
N TYR A 151 12.18 -30.70 -12.30
CA TYR A 151 11.90 -29.38 -11.77
C TYR A 151 12.29 -29.23 -10.29
N LEU A 152 11.79 -30.07 -9.38
CA LEU A 152 12.17 -30.03 -7.96
C LEU A 152 13.65 -30.37 -7.73
N GLU A 153 14.29 -31.14 -8.61
CA GLU A 153 15.76 -31.34 -8.57
C GLU A 153 16.55 -30.03 -8.71
N LYS A 154 15.97 -28.99 -9.35
CA LYS A 154 16.59 -27.66 -9.46
C LYS A 154 16.43 -26.81 -8.19
N PHE A 155 15.63 -27.27 -7.23
CA PHE A 155 15.40 -26.59 -5.96
C PHE A 155 16.27 -27.21 -4.87
N THR A 156 16.96 -26.37 -4.13
CA THR A 156 17.72 -26.74 -2.95
C THR A 156 16.81 -26.68 -1.74
N GLU A 157 16.79 -27.74 -0.95
CA GLU A 157 16.12 -27.77 0.34
C GLU A 157 16.98 -27.08 1.41
N THR A 158 16.36 -26.23 2.22
CA THR A 158 16.99 -25.48 3.29
C THR A 158 16.02 -25.29 4.46
N SER A 159 16.57 -25.02 5.64
CA SER A 159 15.82 -24.61 6.82
C SER A 159 16.13 -23.15 7.12
N VAL A 160 15.11 -22.31 7.32
CA VAL A 160 15.28 -20.91 7.69
C VAL A 160 14.86 -20.73 9.14
N GLU A 161 15.73 -20.09 9.92
CA GLU A 161 15.41 -19.63 11.27
C GLU A 161 14.84 -18.21 11.19
N ILE A 162 13.66 -18.04 11.76
CA ILE A 162 12.96 -16.77 11.81
C ILE A 162 12.86 -16.35 13.26
N GLU A 163 13.31 -15.13 13.57
CA GLU A 163 13.07 -14.52 14.87
C GLU A 163 11.62 -14.02 14.92
N VAL A 164 10.80 -14.68 15.73
CA VAL A 164 9.40 -14.31 15.94
C VAL A 164 9.33 -13.36 17.15
N PRO A 165 8.91 -12.10 16.96
CA PRO A 165 8.78 -11.15 18.07
C PRO A 165 7.61 -11.56 18.98
N SER A 166 7.82 -11.48 20.29
CA SER A 166 6.81 -11.84 21.30
C SER A 166 5.66 -10.83 21.43
N GLY A 167 5.76 -9.66 20.78
CA GLY A 167 4.78 -8.57 20.87
C GLY A 167 4.96 -7.66 22.11
N ASP A 168 5.74 -8.11 23.09
CA ASP A 168 6.19 -7.32 24.24
C ASP A 168 7.67 -6.90 24.05
N LYS A 169 7.98 -5.63 24.30
CA LYS A 169 9.35 -5.08 24.18
C LYS A 169 10.30 -5.64 25.23
N THR A 170 9.77 -6.17 26.32
CA THR A 170 10.56 -6.72 27.43
C THR A 170 10.94 -8.19 27.25
N ILE A 171 10.29 -8.88 26.30
CA ILE A 171 10.50 -10.31 26.04
C ILE A 171 11.33 -10.45 24.77
N PRO A 172 12.47 -11.15 24.80
CA PRO A 172 13.30 -11.34 23.62
C PRO A 172 12.56 -12.13 22.53
N PRO A 173 12.91 -11.94 21.24
CA PRO A 173 12.38 -12.73 20.15
C PRO A 173 12.68 -14.21 20.31
N ARG A 174 11.77 -15.07 19.83
CA ARG A 174 11.93 -16.52 19.84
C ARG A 174 12.29 -17.01 18.44
N CYS A 175 13.36 -17.81 18.31
CA CYS A 175 13.68 -18.45 17.04
C CYS A 175 12.68 -19.57 16.72
N PHE A 176 12.15 -19.54 15.50
CA PHE A 176 11.31 -20.59 14.92
C PHE A 176 11.98 -21.12 13.66
N SER A 177 12.24 -22.43 13.62
CA SER A 177 12.83 -23.08 12.44
C SER A 177 11.72 -23.56 11.52
N VAL A 178 11.79 -23.16 10.26
CA VAL A 178 10.91 -23.63 9.18
C VAL A 178 11.70 -24.64 8.34
N PRO A 179 11.53 -25.96 8.54
CA PRO A 179 12.18 -26.98 7.72
C PRO A 179 11.43 -27.15 6.38
N GLY A 180 12.09 -27.79 5.41
CA GLY A 180 11.48 -28.16 4.14
C GLY A 180 11.26 -27.01 3.16
N LEU A 181 11.95 -25.88 3.35
CA LEU A 181 11.88 -24.77 2.38
C LEU A 181 12.70 -25.12 1.16
N LEU A 182 12.06 -25.13 -0.01
CA LEU A 182 12.70 -25.34 -1.30
C LEU A 182 12.93 -24.00 -1.97
N TYR A 183 14.17 -23.71 -2.37
CA TYR A 183 14.50 -22.50 -3.12
C TYR A 183 15.37 -22.82 -4.33
N CYS A 184 15.24 -22.02 -5.38
CA CYS A 184 16.12 -22.05 -6.53
C CYS A 184 16.81 -20.68 -6.67
N LYS A 185 18.09 -20.67 -7.05
CA LYS A 185 18.79 -19.40 -7.32
C LYS A 185 18.17 -18.75 -8.54
N LEU A 186 17.72 -17.50 -8.42
CA LEU A 186 17.08 -16.75 -9.51
C LEU A 186 17.90 -16.82 -10.82
N MET A 187 19.21 -16.61 -10.74
CA MET A 187 20.10 -16.72 -11.91
C MET A 187 20.09 -18.12 -12.54
N SER A 188 20.05 -19.17 -11.72
CA SER A 188 19.95 -20.55 -12.21
C SER A 188 18.64 -20.78 -12.97
N VAL A 189 17.53 -20.25 -12.44
CA VAL A 189 16.21 -20.33 -13.08
C VAL A 189 16.21 -19.60 -14.41
N ILE A 190 16.74 -18.37 -14.44
CA ILE A 190 16.84 -17.56 -15.65
C ILE A 190 17.68 -18.31 -16.68
N HIS A 191 18.90 -18.74 -16.35
CA HIS A 191 19.74 -19.49 -17.28
C HIS A 191 19.06 -20.77 -17.79
N ALA A 192 18.37 -21.51 -16.93
CA ALA A 192 17.64 -22.71 -17.33
C ALA A 192 16.47 -22.40 -18.27
N ALA A 193 15.71 -21.34 -18.00
CA ALA A 193 14.58 -20.93 -18.84
C ALA A 193 15.04 -20.50 -20.24
N PHE A 194 16.17 -19.80 -20.35
CA PHE A 194 16.75 -19.37 -21.62
C PHE A 194 17.51 -20.48 -22.36
N ALA A 195 17.97 -21.52 -21.65
CA ALA A 195 18.57 -22.71 -22.27
C ALA A 195 17.53 -23.70 -22.81
N ASP A 196 16.25 -23.54 -22.45
CA ASP A 196 15.18 -24.42 -22.91
C ASP A 196 14.92 -24.21 -24.42
N PRO A 197 14.78 -25.29 -25.23
CA PRO A 197 14.43 -25.17 -26.65
C PRO A 197 13.16 -24.35 -26.92
N LEU A 198 12.22 -24.31 -25.98
CA LEU A 198 11.00 -23.51 -26.07
C LEU A 198 11.26 -22.01 -25.91
N ALA A 199 12.40 -21.59 -25.36
CA ALA A 199 12.77 -20.17 -25.22
C ALA A 199 12.68 -19.41 -26.56
N VAL A 200 13.00 -20.09 -27.66
CA VAL A 200 12.94 -19.54 -29.04
C VAL A 200 11.54 -19.11 -29.45
N LYS A 201 10.49 -19.66 -28.82
CA LYS A 201 9.08 -19.34 -29.12
C LYS A 201 8.59 -18.09 -28.39
N PHE A 202 9.34 -17.56 -27.42
CA PHE A 202 8.95 -16.37 -26.67
C PHE A 202 9.59 -15.12 -27.28
N HIS A 203 8.76 -14.13 -27.60
CA HIS A 203 9.23 -12.81 -28.02
C HIS A 203 9.46 -11.95 -26.77
N LEU A 204 10.73 -11.71 -26.44
CA LEU A 204 11.11 -10.81 -25.36
C LEU A 204 11.22 -9.40 -25.93
N SER A 205 10.20 -8.58 -25.69
CA SER A 205 10.25 -7.15 -25.99
C SER A 205 11.19 -6.46 -25.00
N LEU A 206 12.24 -5.84 -25.55
CA LEU A 206 13.08 -4.86 -24.86
C LEU A 206 12.44 -3.48 -24.86
#